data_AF-R7LME5-F1
#
_entry.id   AF-R7LME5-F1
#
_cell.length_a   1.000
_cell.length_b   1.000
_cell.length_c   1.000
_cell.angle_alpha   90.00
_cell.angle_beta   90.00
_cell.angle_gamma   90.00
#
_symmetry.space_group_name_H-M   'P 1'
#
loop_
_entity.id
_entity.type
_entity.pdbx_description
1 polymer ?
#
loop_
_entity_poly.entity_id
_entity_poly.type
_entity_poly.pdbx_seq_one_letter_code
_entity_poly.pdbx_strand_id
1 'polypeptide(L)'
;MLILSIVLAAMAPVVTTRSKVDQSSPWKYSEGNLSDAYYGLGESQTAMIGQREFTNTDETAKLIINTSGTRPSHIAFKRDGVNQGVLRLNNNSVLLGKLSASGSLGSNAVAIGNEVNAGQKAVVIGDEAEAVDSGVVAIGSPAKSSGEGSVVIGVGGTTGKYSISVGTLAVSMGENAVAIGTPSMSYGNSVSLGAGSQANSYGTALGASTEVSSYGTAIGYDASANKSKAISIGNSSYTNGESAVAIGQNTFARSDDSIAINAGASDRGATGLQSISIGNLSKTGDDYALAIGAGAQAKSESGVALGYNATAEDESTIAIGTSAKATSFKADTHTNYPGIAIGLGAESSGGIAIGNNGKFLTINTGNTYATTNGIAIGNNAKASGAGNVAIGVNACSGVTGNNKTCIGSNSGPKSTSHKSDTTLESLYFGSGGSFNRDSVSINETNAIFELHKKGDYAMAILNADLIVQGYVWQHFAGKSGHGDAIGRGHSKTWGNELAMYNDSVPAWPYSDMSSDRRLKYVGKESTSGLDKIRRLKVFNYTFKKDETKEPHVGVIAQDLQKIFPDAVKKGEDGFLRIRMEDMFFAVINAIKELDARVTALEKENAELKIRLERLEAKIK
;
A
#
# COMPACT_ATOMS: atom_id res chain seq x y z
N MET A 1 -101.14 -84.25 -46.68
CA MET A 1 -99.93 -85.04 -46.98
C MET A 1 -99.36 -84.55 -48.29
N LEU A 2 -98.04 -84.30 -48.28
CA LEU A 2 -97.12 -84.50 -49.40
C LEU A 2 -97.66 -84.28 -50.81
N ILE A 3 -97.18 -83.20 -51.44
CA ILE A 3 -96.49 -83.14 -52.75
C ILE A 3 -96.45 -81.63 -53.05
N LEU A 4 -95.43 -80.91 -52.59
CA LEU A 4 -94.11 -80.78 -53.22
C LEU A 4 -94.21 -80.03 -54.55
N SER A 5 -93.64 -78.82 -54.53
CA SER A 5 -93.04 -78.08 -55.66
C SER A 5 -93.97 -77.58 -56.78
N ILE A 6 -93.88 -76.27 -57.00
CA ILE A 6 -94.50 -75.41 -58.04
C ILE A 6 -95.70 -74.62 -57.47
N VAL A 7 -95.58 -73.29 -57.59
CA VAL A 7 -96.50 -72.22 -57.14
C VAL A 7 -96.47 -71.97 -55.62
N LEU A 8 -95.65 -71.06 -55.07
CA LEU A 8 -95.92 -69.62 -55.12
C LEU A 8 -94.60 -68.84 -54.95
N ALA A 9 -93.81 -68.83 -56.03
CA ALA A 9 -92.80 -67.82 -56.29
C ALA A 9 -93.52 -66.49 -56.57
N ALA A 10 -93.86 -65.76 -55.51
CA ALA A 10 -94.42 -64.41 -55.59
C ALA A 10 -93.97 -63.56 -54.39
N MET A 11 -92.68 -63.59 -54.10
CA MET A 11 -92.01 -62.56 -53.29
C MET A 11 -90.61 -62.34 -53.87
N ALA A 12 -90.57 -61.66 -55.00
CA ALA A 12 -89.35 -61.04 -55.49
C ALA A 12 -89.21 -59.66 -54.83
N PRO A 13 -88.12 -59.39 -54.09
CA PRO A 13 -87.52 -58.08 -54.09
C PRO A 13 -86.62 -58.02 -55.32
N VAL A 14 -86.92 -57.03 -56.15
CA VAL A 14 -86.16 -56.59 -57.30
C VAL A 14 -84.69 -56.46 -56.90
N VAL A 15 -83.88 -57.37 -57.43
CA VAL A 15 -82.44 -57.23 -57.49
C VAL A 15 -82.15 -56.09 -58.47
N THR A 16 -82.10 -54.85 -57.98
CA THR A 16 -81.35 -53.80 -58.68
C THR A 16 -79.88 -54.05 -58.37
N THR A 17 -79.27 -54.97 -59.12
CA THR A 17 -77.81 -55.05 -59.24
C THR A 17 -77.34 -53.73 -59.84
N ARG A 18 -76.92 -52.78 -58.99
CA ARG A 18 -75.96 -51.78 -59.44
C ARG A 18 -74.67 -52.53 -59.75
N SER A 19 -74.56 -52.78 -61.05
CA SER A 19 -73.42 -53.28 -61.79
C SER A 19 -72.09 -52.89 -61.16
N LYS A 20 -71.27 -53.94 -60.95
CA LYS A 20 -69.80 -53.94 -60.88
C LYS A 20 -69.17 -52.58 -61.19
N VAL A 21 -68.80 -51.89 -60.13
CA VAL A 21 -67.73 -50.91 -60.20
C VAL A 21 -66.44 -51.71 -60.40
N ASP A 22 -65.71 -51.36 -61.44
CA ASP A 22 -64.40 -51.89 -61.81
C ASP A 22 -63.52 -52.15 -60.56
N GLN A 23 -63.02 -53.38 -60.40
CA GLN A 23 -62.18 -53.80 -59.27
C GLN A 23 -60.75 -53.23 -59.31
N SER A 24 -60.51 -52.20 -60.12
CA SER A 24 -59.26 -51.47 -60.21
C SER A 24 -59.13 -50.35 -59.15
N SER A 25 -60.21 -50.01 -58.42
CA SER A 25 -60.13 -48.98 -57.37
C SER A 25 -59.41 -49.51 -56.12
N PRO A 26 -58.33 -48.85 -55.66
CA PRO A 26 -57.65 -49.23 -54.42
C PRO A 26 -58.48 -48.96 -53.15
N TRP A 27 -59.62 -48.27 -53.26
CA TRP A 27 -60.54 -48.00 -52.16
C TRP A 27 -61.68 -49.03 -52.17
N LYS A 28 -61.51 -50.13 -51.43
CA LYS A 28 -62.55 -51.17 -51.30
C LYS A 28 -63.57 -50.77 -50.23
N TYR A 29 -64.84 -50.76 -50.60
CA TYR A 29 -65.95 -50.83 -49.65
C TYR A 29 -66.13 -52.31 -49.27
N SER A 30 -65.88 -52.69 -48.02
CA SER A 30 -66.10 -54.07 -47.56
C SER A 30 -67.56 -54.27 -47.13
N GLU A 31 -68.34 -55.04 -47.89
CA GLU A 31 -69.68 -55.47 -47.47
C GLU A 31 -69.59 -56.32 -46.19
N GLY A 32 -69.98 -55.73 -45.06
CA GLY A 32 -69.86 -56.30 -43.71
C GLY A 32 -69.04 -55.44 -42.73
N ASN A 33 -68.28 -54.46 -43.23
CA ASN A 33 -67.54 -53.50 -42.41
C ASN A 33 -68.07 -52.09 -42.66
N LEU A 34 -68.99 -51.62 -41.82
CA LEU A 34 -69.72 -50.34 -41.98
C LEU A 34 -68.84 -49.07 -41.79
N SER A 35 -67.52 -49.13 -41.95
CA SER A 35 -66.62 -48.05 -41.50
C SER A 35 -65.45 -47.66 -42.41
N ASP A 36 -65.44 -48.05 -43.69
CA ASP A 36 -64.28 -47.79 -44.56
C ASP A 36 -64.19 -46.34 -45.10
N ALA A 37 -65.32 -45.65 -45.32
CA ALA A 37 -65.38 -44.19 -45.43
C ALA A 37 -66.86 -43.74 -45.43
N TYR A 38 -67.24 -42.86 -44.50
CA TYR A 38 -68.56 -42.23 -44.45
C TYR A 38 -68.42 -40.74 -44.81
N TYR A 39 -69.21 -40.26 -45.77
CA TYR A 39 -69.26 -38.84 -46.13
C TYR A 39 -70.47 -38.20 -45.44
N GLY A 40 -70.22 -37.18 -44.61
CA GLY A 40 -71.25 -36.45 -43.89
C GLY A 40 -72.26 -35.77 -44.81
N LEU A 41 -73.50 -35.64 -44.34
CA LEU A 41 -74.61 -34.98 -45.05
C LEU A 41 -74.56 -33.45 -44.81
N GLY A 42 -74.67 -32.63 -45.86
CA GLY A 42 -74.69 -31.15 -45.75
C GLY A 42 -74.02 -30.42 -46.93
N GLU A 43 -74.00 -29.08 -46.91
CA GLU A 43 -73.36 -28.25 -47.95
C GLU A 43 -71.82 -28.33 -47.94
N SER A 44 -71.21 -28.73 -46.81
CA SER A 44 -69.80 -29.06 -46.70
C SER A 44 -69.66 -30.54 -46.33
N GLN A 45 -69.06 -31.35 -47.21
CA GLN A 45 -68.87 -32.78 -46.99
C GLN A 45 -67.64 -33.03 -46.10
N THR A 46 -67.82 -33.81 -45.02
CA THR A 46 -66.73 -34.30 -44.17
C THR A 46 -66.51 -35.78 -44.45
N ALA A 47 -65.26 -36.19 -44.68
CA ALA A 47 -64.89 -37.60 -44.80
C ALA A 47 -64.56 -38.19 -43.42
N MET A 48 -65.26 -39.23 -43.01
CA MET A 48 -65.00 -40.00 -41.79
C MET A 48 -64.42 -41.35 -42.15
N ILE A 49 -63.25 -41.68 -41.62
CA ILE A 49 -62.57 -42.96 -41.85
C ILE A 49 -62.43 -43.65 -40.48
N GLY A 50 -63.01 -44.84 -40.33
CA GLY A 50 -63.01 -45.59 -39.07
C GLY A 50 -64.02 -45.11 -38.01
N GLN A 51 -64.99 -44.26 -38.37
CA GLN A 51 -66.05 -43.77 -37.49
C GLN A 51 -67.42 -43.92 -38.15
N ARG A 52 -68.44 -44.36 -37.39
CA ARG A 52 -69.76 -44.73 -37.92
C ARG A 52 -70.80 -43.61 -37.88
N GLU A 53 -70.75 -42.73 -36.88
CA GLU A 53 -71.82 -41.74 -36.61
C GLU A 53 -71.24 -40.33 -36.40
N PHE A 54 -71.90 -39.32 -36.97
CA PHE A 54 -71.55 -37.89 -36.85
C PHE A 54 -71.84 -37.32 -35.46
N THR A 55 -72.78 -37.89 -34.71
CA THR A 55 -73.21 -37.36 -33.40
C THR A 55 -72.16 -37.49 -32.30
N ASN A 56 -71.08 -38.23 -32.55
CA ASN A 56 -69.97 -38.41 -31.61
C ASN A 56 -68.78 -37.49 -31.97
N THR A 57 -68.97 -36.47 -32.80
CA THR A 57 -67.91 -35.54 -33.22
C THR A 57 -68.31 -34.10 -32.87
N ASP A 58 -67.45 -33.41 -32.12
CA ASP A 58 -67.65 -32.02 -31.70
C ASP A 58 -66.99 -30.99 -32.66
N GLU A 59 -66.69 -31.33 -33.93
CA GLU A 59 -65.77 -30.53 -34.76
C GLU A 59 -66.25 -30.09 -36.16
N THR A 60 -65.71 -28.95 -36.62
CA THR A 60 -65.84 -28.39 -37.98
C THR A 60 -64.89 -29.02 -39.02
N ALA A 61 -64.24 -30.14 -38.67
CA ALA A 61 -63.19 -30.77 -39.48
C ALA A 61 -63.73 -31.37 -40.79
N LYS A 62 -62.96 -31.27 -41.87
CA LYS A 62 -63.27 -31.87 -43.19
C LYS A 62 -62.84 -33.33 -43.34
N LEU A 63 -61.93 -33.80 -42.49
CA LEU A 63 -61.44 -35.17 -42.45
C LEU A 63 -61.30 -35.63 -41.00
N ILE A 64 -61.94 -36.75 -40.66
CA ILE A 64 -61.91 -37.35 -39.32
C ILE A 64 -61.35 -38.76 -39.47
N ILE A 65 -60.27 -39.06 -38.77
CA ILE A 65 -59.63 -40.38 -38.74
C ILE A 65 -59.65 -40.87 -37.29
N ASN A 66 -60.40 -41.92 -37.02
CA ASN A 66 -60.51 -42.45 -35.66
C ASN A 66 -59.47 -43.55 -35.41
N THR A 67 -58.91 -43.58 -34.19
CA THR A 67 -57.93 -44.59 -33.75
C THR A 67 -58.36 -45.22 -32.42
N SER A 68 -57.71 -46.31 -32.02
CA SER A 68 -57.99 -47.00 -30.76
C SER A 68 -56.72 -47.26 -29.95
N GLY A 69 -56.86 -47.67 -28.69
CA GLY A 69 -55.72 -48.08 -27.89
C GLY A 69 -54.91 -49.24 -28.50
N THR A 70 -55.57 -50.12 -29.28
CA THR A 70 -54.90 -51.23 -29.99
C THR A 70 -54.27 -50.80 -31.32
N ARG A 71 -54.75 -49.70 -31.93
CA ARG A 71 -54.24 -49.14 -33.18
C ARG A 71 -54.12 -47.61 -33.06
N PRO A 72 -53.07 -47.10 -32.40
CA PRO A 72 -53.00 -45.69 -32.00
C PRO A 72 -52.52 -44.73 -33.10
N SER A 73 -52.03 -45.23 -34.24
CA SER A 73 -51.49 -44.40 -35.32
C SER A 73 -52.60 -43.98 -36.28
N HIS A 74 -52.69 -42.68 -36.59
CA HIS A 74 -53.75 -42.14 -37.45
C HIS A 74 -53.39 -42.31 -38.93
N ILE A 75 -52.17 -41.92 -39.31
CA ILE A 75 -51.67 -42.07 -40.68
C ILE A 75 -50.34 -42.79 -40.62
N ALA A 76 -50.17 -43.83 -41.44
CA ALA A 76 -48.89 -44.49 -41.65
C ALA A 76 -48.36 -44.14 -43.04
N PHE A 77 -47.12 -43.69 -43.11
CA PHE A 77 -46.43 -43.40 -44.35
C PHE A 77 -45.59 -44.62 -44.72
N LYS A 78 -45.89 -45.24 -45.87
CA LYS A 78 -45.18 -46.43 -46.36
C LYS A 78 -44.54 -46.15 -47.72
N ARG A 79 -43.39 -46.77 -47.96
CA ARG A 79 -42.73 -46.84 -49.27
C ARG A 79 -42.31 -48.29 -49.51
N ASP A 80 -42.70 -48.84 -50.66
CA ASP A 80 -42.40 -50.22 -51.05
C ASP A 80 -42.77 -51.28 -49.98
N GLY A 81 -43.89 -51.05 -49.30
CA GLY A 81 -44.38 -51.91 -48.21
C GLY A 81 -43.76 -51.65 -46.83
N VAL A 82 -42.68 -50.85 -46.75
CA VAL A 82 -41.95 -50.53 -45.51
C VAL A 82 -42.52 -49.27 -44.87
N ASN A 83 -42.78 -49.32 -43.55
CA ASN A 83 -43.17 -48.15 -42.76
C ASN A 83 -41.99 -47.17 -42.66
N GLN A 84 -42.22 -45.94 -43.11
CA GLN A 84 -41.26 -44.83 -43.06
C GLN A 84 -41.53 -43.91 -41.86
N GLY A 85 -42.77 -43.84 -41.39
CA GLY A 85 -43.16 -43.06 -40.23
C GLY A 85 -44.67 -43.05 -40.02
N VAL A 86 -45.11 -42.41 -38.95
CA VAL A 86 -46.53 -42.26 -38.61
C VAL A 86 -46.85 -40.82 -38.19
N LEU A 87 -48.08 -40.40 -38.44
CA LEU A 87 -48.74 -39.35 -37.66
C LEU A 87 -49.55 -40.01 -36.56
N ARG A 88 -49.23 -39.71 -35.32
CA ARG A 88 -49.96 -40.18 -34.14
C ARG A 88 -50.35 -38.97 -33.29
N LEU A 89 -51.64 -38.85 -33.03
CA LEU A 89 -52.22 -37.89 -32.10
C LEU A 89 -52.76 -38.65 -30.88
N ASN A 90 -52.31 -38.33 -29.67
CA ASN A 90 -52.76 -39.04 -28.46
C ASN A 90 -52.56 -38.14 -27.23
N ASN A 91 -53.56 -38.00 -26.36
CA ASN A 91 -53.49 -37.19 -25.14
C ASN A 91 -52.95 -35.76 -25.39
N ASN A 92 -53.48 -35.09 -26.42
CA ASN A 92 -53.02 -33.78 -26.92
C ASN A 92 -51.56 -33.72 -27.40
N SER A 93 -50.93 -34.87 -27.62
CA SER A 93 -49.57 -34.97 -28.14
C SER A 93 -49.56 -35.24 -29.64
N VAL A 94 -48.54 -34.72 -30.33
CA VAL A 94 -48.30 -34.96 -31.75
C VAL A 94 -46.98 -35.71 -31.91
N LEU A 95 -47.02 -36.84 -32.59
CA LEU A 95 -45.85 -37.51 -33.13
C LEU A 95 -45.92 -37.50 -34.66
N LEU A 96 -44.89 -36.96 -35.30
CA LEU A 96 -44.64 -37.08 -36.74
C LEU A 96 -43.28 -37.70 -36.98
N GLY A 97 -43.26 -39.00 -37.27
CA GLY A 97 -42.03 -39.76 -37.51
C GLY A 97 -42.09 -41.17 -36.96
N LYS A 98 -40.97 -41.66 -36.42
CA LYS A 98 -40.85 -43.02 -35.87
C LYS A 98 -40.53 -42.93 -34.38
N LEU A 99 -41.28 -43.65 -33.55
CA LEU A 99 -40.97 -43.80 -32.12
C LEU A 99 -39.88 -44.87 -31.97
N SER A 100 -38.93 -44.67 -31.04
CA SER A 100 -37.98 -45.74 -30.69
C SER A 100 -38.72 -46.94 -30.09
N ALA A 101 -38.13 -48.15 -30.17
CA ALA A 101 -38.77 -49.37 -29.67
C ALA A 101 -39.08 -49.32 -28.16
N SER A 102 -38.38 -48.46 -27.41
CA SER A 102 -38.56 -48.14 -25.99
C SER A 102 -39.04 -46.70 -25.73
N GLY A 103 -39.37 -45.94 -26.78
CA GLY A 103 -39.68 -44.51 -26.68
C GLY A 103 -41.05 -44.26 -26.04
N SER A 104 -41.14 -43.16 -25.29
CA SER A 104 -42.39 -42.67 -24.73
C SER A 104 -42.88 -41.43 -25.49
N LEU A 105 -44.20 -41.27 -25.59
CA LEU A 105 -44.86 -40.03 -26.01
C LEU A 105 -45.78 -39.62 -24.87
N GLY A 106 -45.28 -38.77 -23.97
CA GLY A 106 -46.03 -38.22 -22.85
C GLY A 106 -47.16 -37.30 -23.32
N SER A 107 -48.14 -37.03 -22.46
CA SER A 107 -49.29 -36.16 -22.77
C SER A 107 -48.88 -34.71 -23.04
N ASN A 108 -49.59 -34.02 -23.95
CA ASN A 108 -49.32 -32.66 -24.41
C ASN A 108 -47.93 -32.43 -25.03
N ALA A 109 -47.30 -33.46 -25.60
CA ALA A 109 -45.95 -33.39 -26.15
C ALA A 109 -45.91 -33.17 -27.67
N VAL A 110 -44.83 -32.59 -28.19
CA VAL A 110 -44.55 -32.49 -29.63
C VAL A 110 -43.30 -33.28 -29.93
N ALA A 111 -43.40 -34.28 -30.79
CA ALA A 111 -42.30 -35.17 -31.17
C ALA A 111 -42.21 -35.27 -32.70
N ILE A 112 -41.08 -34.87 -33.29
CA ILE A 112 -40.87 -34.89 -34.73
C ILE A 112 -39.48 -35.48 -35.02
N GLY A 113 -39.41 -36.59 -35.75
CA GLY A 113 -38.15 -37.22 -36.10
C GLY A 113 -38.15 -38.73 -36.04
N ASN A 114 -36.97 -39.31 -36.19
CA ASN A 114 -36.76 -40.75 -36.11
C ASN A 114 -36.21 -41.12 -34.73
N GLU A 115 -36.83 -42.12 -34.10
CA GLU A 115 -36.43 -42.67 -32.80
C GLU A 115 -36.42 -41.67 -31.63
N VAL A 116 -37.38 -40.75 -31.65
CA VAL A 116 -37.56 -39.74 -30.61
C VAL A 116 -38.16 -40.30 -29.31
N ASN A 117 -37.78 -39.72 -28.17
CA ASN A 117 -38.38 -39.98 -26.86
C ASN A 117 -38.83 -38.65 -26.23
N ALA A 118 -40.13 -38.48 -25.99
CA ALA A 118 -40.70 -37.24 -25.49
C ALA A 118 -41.55 -37.48 -24.24
N GLY A 119 -41.14 -36.88 -23.13
CA GLY A 119 -41.85 -36.84 -21.86
C GLY A 119 -43.13 -35.99 -21.92
N GLN A 120 -43.77 -35.81 -20.77
CA GLN A 120 -44.99 -34.99 -20.68
C GLN A 120 -44.69 -33.52 -21.01
N LYS A 121 -45.53 -32.83 -21.80
CA LYS A 121 -45.35 -31.42 -22.19
C LYS A 121 -44.01 -31.10 -22.89
N ALA A 122 -43.26 -32.11 -23.35
CA ALA A 122 -41.96 -31.92 -23.94
C ALA A 122 -42.04 -31.54 -25.43
N VAL A 123 -41.01 -30.85 -25.94
CA VAL A 123 -40.80 -30.59 -27.37
C VAL A 123 -39.53 -31.29 -27.82
N VAL A 124 -39.66 -32.23 -28.75
CA VAL A 124 -38.56 -33.09 -29.23
C VAL A 124 -38.53 -33.07 -30.74
N ILE A 125 -37.44 -32.57 -31.33
CA ILE A 125 -37.29 -32.47 -32.78
C ILE A 125 -35.89 -32.93 -33.19
N GLY A 126 -35.78 -34.02 -33.93
CA GLY A 126 -34.49 -34.53 -34.42
C GLY A 126 -34.43 -36.05 -34.45
N ASP A 127 -33.45 -36.58 -35.18
CA ASP A 127 -33.13 -38.01 -35.17
C ASP A 127 -32.42 -38.35 -33.85
N GLU A 128 -32.93 -39.37 -33.15
CA GLU A 128 -32.46 -39.83 -31.84
C GLU A 128 -32.51 -38.76 -30.72
N ALA A 129 -33.35 -37.72 -30.88
CA ALA A 129 -33.53 -36.70 -29.86
C ALA A 129 -34.32 -37.24 -28.65
N GLU A 130 -33.87 -36.90 -27.44
CA GLU A 130 -34.42 -37.40 -26.18
C GLU A 130 -34.73 -36.24 -25.22
N ALA A 131 -35.97 -36.18 -24.75
CA ALA A 131 -36.37 -35.27 -23.69
C ALA A 131 -37.30 -36.01 -22.71
N VAL A 132 -36.75 -36.44 -21.57
CA VAL A 132 -37.40 -37.46 -20.70
C VAL A 132 -38.32 -36.85 -19.66
N ASP A 133 -37.97 -35.67 -19.15
CA ASP A 133 -38.68 -35.02 -18.05
C ASP A 133 -39.88 -34.19 -18.52
N SER A 134 -40.62 -33.57 -17.60
CA SER A 134 -41.80 -32.76 -17.92
C SER A 134 -41.41 -31.35 -18.37
N GLY A 135 -42.00 -30.87 -19.47
CA GLY A 135 -41.87 -29.48 -19.93
C GLY A 135 -40.49 -29.09 -20.47
N VAL A 136 -39.73 -30.07 -20.96
CA VAL A 136 -38.36 -29.88 -21.49
C VAL A 136 -38.33 -29.72 -23.02
N VAL A 137 -37.23 -29.20 -23.56
CA VAL A 137 -37.04 -29.02 -25.01
C VAL A 137 -35.75 -29.71 -25.46
N ALA A 138 -35.81 -30.57 -26.48
CA ALA A 138 -34.64 -31.16 -27.14
C ALA A 138 -34.78 -31.03 -28.66
N ILE A 139 -33.95 -30.18 -29.28
CA ILE A 139 -33.97 -29.93 -30.73
C ILE A 139 -32.57 -30.18 -31.29
N GLY A 140 -32.40 -31.19 -32.14
CA GLY A 140 -31.12 -31.57 -32.73
C GLY A 140 -30.90 -33.07 -32.73
N SER A 141 -29.87 -33.53 -33.45
CA SER A 141 -29.59 -34.96 -33.63
C SER A 141 -28.16 -35.31 -33.19
N PRO A 142 -27.96 -36.10 -32.12
CA PRO A 142 -28.89 -36.39 -31.02
C PRO A 142 -28.85 -35.28 -29.96
N ALA A 143 -29.96 -34.61 -29.65
CA ALA A 143 -30.08 -33.69 -28.53
C ALA A 143 -30.67 -34.39 -27.30
N LYS A 144 -30.07 -34.23 -26.10
CA LYS A 144 -30.51 -34.92 -24.87
C LYS A 144 -30.84 -33.97 -23.73
N SER A 145 -32.13 -33.75 -23.49
CA SER A 145 -32.64 -32.92 -22.38
C SER A 145 -33.22 -33.77 -21.26
N SER A 146 -32.39 -34.11 -20.26
CA SER A 146 -32.77 -35.07 -19.20
C SER A 146 -33.23 -34.47 -17.87
N GLY A 147 -33.10 -33.17 -17.66
CA GLY A 147 -33.52 -32.53 -16.40
C GLY A 147 -34.82 -31.74 -16.51
N GLU A 148 -35.65 -31.74 -15.48
CA GLU A 148 -36.84 -30.88 -15.36
C GLU A 148 -36.59 -29.43 -15.83
N GLY A 149 -37.49 -28.88 -16.64
CA GLY A 149 -37.44 -27.49 -17.10
C GLY A 149 -36.23 -27.11 -17.97
N SER A 150 -35.49 -28.09 -18.49
CA SER A 150 -34.28 -27.87 -19.27
C SER A 150 -34.52 -27.69 -20.79
N VAL A 151 -33.55 -27.07 -21.45
CA VAL A 151 -33.57 -26.79 -22.90
C VAL A 151 -32.25 -27.22 -23.53
N VAL A 152 -32.32 -28.02 -24.59
CA VAL A 152 -31.21 -28.35 -25.48
C VAL A 152 -31.56 -28.02 -26.92
N ILE A 153 -30.71 -27.23 -27.58
CA ILE A 153 -30.83 -26.93 -29.01
C ILE A 153 -29.46 -27.07 -29.66
N GLY A 154 -29.25 -28.13 -30.45
CA GLY A 154 -27.99 -28.41 -31.13
C GLY A 154 -27.70 -29.90 -31.25
N VAL A 155 -26.74 -30.25 -32.13
CA VAL A 155 -26.30 -31.63 -32.35
C VAL A 155 -25.45 -32.10 -31.16
N GLY A 156 -25.81 -33.21 -30.53
CA GLY A 156 -25.02 -33.81 -29.45
C GLY A 156 -25.04 -33.05 -28.12
N GLY A 157 -25.93 -32.08 -27.96
CA GLY A 157 -26.02 -31.29 -26.72
C GLY A 157 -26.62 -32.08 -25.56
N THR A 158 -26.23 -31.74 -24.32
CA THR A 158 -26.75 -32.38 -23.11
C THR A 158 -26.91 -31.38 -21.96
N THR A 159 -27.92 -31.56 -21.12
CA THR A 159 -28.23 -30.61 -20.04
C THR A 159 -28.77 -31.30 -18.77
N GLY A 160 -28.49 -30.68 -17.63
CA GLY A 160 -29.05 -30.98 -16.31
C GLY A 160 -30.40 -30.28 -16.07
N LYS A 161 -30.85 -30.26 -14.81
CA LYS A 161 -32.14 -29.65 -14.40
C LYS A 161 -32.09 -28.12 -14.46
N TYR A 162 -33.17 -27.51 -14.92
CA TYR A 162 -33.33 -26.04 -15.06
C TYR A 162 -32.25 -25.36 -15.91
N SER A 163 -31.60 -26.14 -16.78
CA SER A 163 -30.38 -25.72 -17.50
C SER A 163 -30.62 -25.56 -19.00
N ILE A 164 -29.84 -24.67 -19.62
CA ILE A 164 -29.92 -24.34 -21.04
C ILE A 164 -28.62 -24.76 -21.72
N SER A 165 -28.71 -25.52 -22.81
CA SER A 165 -27.57 -25.87 -23.69
C SER A 165 -27.91 -25.55 -25.13
N VAL A 166 -27.20 -24.60 -25.76
CA VAL A 166 -27.45 -24.18 -27.14
C VAL A 166 -26.16 -24.19 -27.95
N GLY A 167 -26.09 -25.03 -28.97
CA GLY A 167 -24.91 -25.21 -29.82
C GLY A 167 -24.54 -26.68 -30.00
N THR A 168 -23.76 -26.97 -31.04
CA THR A 168 -23.25 -28.32 -31.27
C THR A 168 -22.32 -28.72 -30.13
N LEU A 169 -22.59 -29.87 -29.51
CA LEU A 169 -21.86 -30.42 -28.36
C LEU A 169 -21.83 -29.47 -27.15
N ALA A 170 -22.81 -28.57 -27.00
CA ALA A 170 -22.94 -27.74 -25.80
C ALA A 170 -23.37 -28.59 -24.59
N VAL A 171 -22.76 -28.34 -23.42
CA VAL A 171 -22.93 -29.15 -22.21
C VAL A 171 -23.21 -28.27 -21.00
N SER A 172 -24.37 -28.47 -20.37
CA SER A 172 -24.72 -27.85 -19.08
C SER A 172 -24.93 -28.93 -18.02
N MET A 173 -23.89 -29.30 -17.28
CA MET A 173 -23.94 -30.42 -16.31
C MET A 173 -24.50 -30.05 -14.94
N GLY A 174 -24.45 -28.77 -14.55
CA GLY A 174 -25.01 -28.32 -13.29
C GLY A 174 -26.51 -28.04 -13.33
N GLU A 175 -27.09 -27.87 -12.15
CA GLU A 175 -28.44 -27.29 -11.99
C GLU A 175 -28.38 -25.78 -12.24
N ASN A 176 -29.35 -25.23 -12.98
CA ASN A 176 -29.41 -23.81 -13.35
C ASN A 176 -28.25 -23.32 -14.24
N ALA A 177 -27.57 -24.23 -14.93
CA ALA A 177 -26.43 -23.94 -15.78
C ALA A 177 -26.85 -23.43 -17.17
N VAL A 178 -26.06 -22.52 -17.74
CA VAL A 178 -26.28 -22.00 -19.10
C VAL A 178 -25.01 -22.20 -19.92
N ALA A 179 -25.09 -22.96 -21.01
CA ALA A 179 -24.01 -23.18 -21.95
C ALA A 179 -24.51 -22.83 -23.36
N ILE A 180 -23.97 -21.76 -23.96
CA ILE A 180 -24.37 -21.30 -25.30
C ILE A 180 -23.11 -21.10 -26.14
N GLY A 181 -22.90 -21.95 -27.14
CA GLY A 181 -21.73 -21.95 -28.00
C GLY A 181 -21.30 -23.35 -28.44
N THR A 182 -20.33 -23.42 -29.36
CA THR A 182 -19.87 -24.67 -29.96
C THR A 182 -18.37 -24.88 -29.74
N PRO A 183 -17.94 -25.86 -28.93
CA PRO A 183 -18.65 -26.46 -27.79
C PRO A 183 -18.49 -25.58 -26.53
N SER A 184 -19.59 -25.11 -25.93
CA SER A 184 -19.55 -24.43 -24.62
C SER A 184 -19.84 -25.42 -23.49
N MET A 185 -19.17 -25.28 -22.34
CA MET A 185 -19.34 -26.15 -21.18
C MET A 185 -19.58 -25.36 -19.89
N SER A 186 -20.62 -25.73 -19.15
CA SER A 186 -20.96 -25.18 -17.83
C SER A 186 -21.11 -26.29 -16.80
N TYR A 187 -20.22 -26.32 -15.83
CA TYR A 187 -20.23 -27.23 -14.69
C TYR A 187 -20.82 -26.54 -13.46
N GLY A 188 -21.72 -27.19 -12.74
CA GLY A 188 -22.43 -26.59 -11.60
C GLY A 188 -23.34 -25.41 -12.01
N ASN A 189 -23.79 -24.62 -11.04
CA ASN A 189 -24.61 -23.43 -11.29
C ASN A 189 -23.73 -22.33 -11.91
N SER A 190 -23.60 -22.31 -13.24
CA SER A 190 -22.63 -21.47 -13.95
C SER A 190 -23.10 -21.04 -15.34
N VAL A 191 -22.45 -20.03 -15.90
CA VAL A 191 -22.77 -19.45 -17.20
C VAL A 191 -21.55 -19.50 -18.11
N SER A 192 -21.72 -20.05 -19.31
CA SER A 192 -20.71 -20.17 -20.35
C SER A 192 -21.33 -19.75 -21.68
N LEU A 193 -20.90 -18.61 -22.23
CA LEU A 193 -21.42 -18.02 -23.47
C LEU A 193 -20.27 -17.73 -24.43
N GLY A 194 -20.10 -18.58 -25.45
CA GLY A 194 -19.03 -18.45 -26.44
C GLY A 194 -18.61 -19.80 -27.02
N ALA A 195 -18.05 -19.80 -28.22
CA ALA A 195 -17.45 -21.01 -28.79
C ALA A 195 -16.25 -21.44 -27.93
N GLY A 196 -16.24 -22.67 -27.43
CA GLY A 196 -15.15 -23.18 -26.59
C GLY A 196 -15.11 -22.62 -25.16
N SER A 197 -16.13 -21.85 -24.72
CA SER A 197 -16.14 -21.29 -23.36
C SER A 197 -16.37 -22.38 -22.31
N GLN A 198 -15.75 -22.23 -21.14
CA GLN A 198 -15.82 -23.18 -20.03
C GLN A 198 -15.97 -22.47 -18.69
N ALA A 199 -17.02 -22.82 -17.94
CA ALA A 199 -17.26 -22.30 -16.60
C ALA A 199 -17.43 -23.42 -15.59
N ASN A 200 -16.67 -23.39 -14.50
CA ASN A 200 -16.88 -24.25 -13.33
C ASN A 200 -17.97 -23.70 -12.39
N SER A 201 -18.26 -24.41 -11.30
CA SER A 201 -19.34 -24.08 -10.35
C SER A 201 -19.32 -22.61 -9.92
N TYR A 202 -20.45 -21.91 -10.07
CA TYR A 202 -20.60 -20.49 -9.77
C TYR A 202 -19.73 -19.55 -10.61
N GLY A 203 -19.17 -20.05 -11.72
CA GLY A 203 -18.37 -19.28 -12.67
C GLY A 203 -19.21 -18.58 -13.74
N THR A 204 -18.69 -17.46 -14.24
CA THR A 204 -19.25 -16.74 -15.40
C THR A 204 -18.20 -16.56 -16.49
N ALA A 205 -18.32 -17.28 -17.61
CA ALA A 205 -17.42 -17.25 -18.75
C ALA A 205 -18.15 -16.67 -19.98
N LEU A 206 -17.77 -15.46 -20.42
CA LEU A 206 -18.42 -14.74 -21.52
C LEU A 206 -17.39 -14.37 -22.59
N GLY A 207 -17.45 -15.03 -23.75
CA GLY A 207 -16.52 -14.87 -24.86
C GLY A 207 -16.01 -16.21 -25.37
N ALA A 208 -15.61 -16.26 -26.64
CA ALA A 208 -15.02 -17.48 -27.20
C ALA A 208 -13.69 -17.81 -26.49
N SER A 209 -13.46 -19.10 -26.26
CA SER A 209 -12.26 -19.62 -25.57
C SER A 209 -12.05 -19.07 -24.16
N THR A 210 -13.11 -18.69 -23.46
CA THR A 210 -13.00 -18.29 -22.04
C THR A 210 -12.90 -19.50 -21.12
N GLU A 211 -12.10 -19.40 -20.06
CA GLU A 211 -11.96 -20.46 -19.05
C GLU A 211 -12.07 -19.89 -17.65
N VAL A 212 -12.96 -20.46 -16.83
CA VAL A 212 -13.28 -19.95 -15.50
C VAL A 212 -13.33 -21.08 -14.48
N SER A 213 -12.54 -20.92 -13.42
CA SER A 213 -12.59 -21.78 -12.23
C SER A 213 -13.79 -21.45 -11.33
N SER A 214 -13.94 -22.13 -10.20
CA SER A 214 -15.09 -21.95 -9.31
C SER A 214 -15.20 -20.51 -8.79
N TYR A 215 -16.41 -19.96 -8.73
CA TYR A 215 -16.67 -18.56 -8.30
C TYR A 215 -15.95 -17.47 -9.12
N GLY A 216 -15.31 -17.81 -10.24
CA GLY A 216 -14.56 -16.86 -11.05
C GLY A 216 -15.44 -16.11 -12.05
N THR A 217 -14.85 -15.13 -12.72
CA THR A 217 -15.48 -14.42 -13.84
C THR A 217 -14.45 -14.16 -14.93
N ALA A 218 -14.70 -14.60 -16.16
CA ALA A 218 -13.93 -14.21 -17.33
C ALA A 218 -14.82 -13.62 -18.42
N ILE A 219 -14.43 -12.45 -18.95
CA ILE A 219 -15.18 -11.73 -19.99
C ILE A 219 -14.21 -11.23 -21.07
N GLY A 220 -14.32 -11.75 -22.30
CA GLY A 220 -13.48 -11.39 -23.45
C GLY A 220 -13.02 -12.61 -24.24
N TYR A 221 -12.64 -12.42 -25.51
CA TYR A 221 -12.02 -13.51 -26.29
C TYR A 221 -10.75 -13.98 -25.58
N ASP A 222 -10.64 -15.28 -25.33
CA ASP A 222 -9.46 -15.93 -24.72
C ASP A 222 -9.14 -15.43 -23.29
N ALA A 223 -10.14 -14.91 -22.57
CA ALA A 223 -9.98 -14.51 -21.17
C ALA A 223 -9.99 -15.73 -20.22
N SER A 224 -9.02 -15.80 -19.31
CA SER A 224 -8.81 -16.95 -18.42
C SER A 224 -8.72 -16.52 -16.95
N ALA A 225 -9.56 -17.13 -16.10
CA ALA A 225 -9.61 -16.98 -14.65
C ALA A 225 -9.40 -18.36 -13.99
N ASN A 226 -8.14 -18.78 -13.84
CA ASN A 226 -7.75 -20.17 -13.55
C ASN A 226 -7.90 -20.60 -12.08
N LYS A 227 -8.09 -19.65 -11.17
CA LYS A 227 -8.21 -19.91 -9.73
C LYS A 227 -9.56 -19.48 -9.19
N SER A 228 -9.88 -19.98 -8.00
CA SER A 228 -11.12 -19.66 -7.29
C SER A 228 -11.27 -18.14 -7.14
N LYS A 229 -12.47 -17.60 -7.37
CA LYS A 229 -12.80 -16.17 -7.22
C LYS A 229 -11.98 -15.22 -8.10
N ALA A 230 -11.20 -15.73 -9.06
CA ALA A 230 -10.42 -14.92 -9.97
C ALA A 230 -11.31 -14.14 -10.94
N ILE A 231 -10.94 -12.90 -11.25
CA ILE A 231 -11.62 -12.05 -12.23
C ILE A 231 -10.66 -11.75 -13.38
N SER A 232 -11.11 -11.97 -14.62
CA SER A 232 -10.32 -11.77 -15.84
C SER A 232 -11.17 -11.10 -16.92
N ILE A 233 -11.04 -9.79 -17.12
CA ILE A 233 -11.89 -9.02 -18.03
C ILE A 233 -11.03 -8.35 -19.10
N GLY A 234 -11.11 -8.83 -20.34
CA GLY A 234 -10.36 -8.30 -21.48
C GLY A 234 -9.98 -9.38 -22.48
N ASN A 235 -9.63 -8.97 -23.71
CA ASN A 235 -9.09 -9.91 -24.69
C ASN A 235 -7.73 -10.46 -24.21
N SER A 236 -7.63 -11.79 -24.14
CA SER A 236 -6.45 -12.51 -23.65
C SER A 236 -5.97 -12.03 -22.26
N SER A 237 -6.89 -11.63 -21.38
CA SER A 237 -6.58 -11.38 -19.97
C SER A 237 -6.38 -12.70 -19.24
N TYR A 238 -5.46 -12.73 -18.27
CA TYR A 238 -5.03 -13.96 -17.61
C TYR A 238 -4.85 -13.76 -16.11
N THR A 239 -5.68 -14.44 -15.32
CA THR A 239 -5.65 -14.40 -13.86
C THR A 239 -5.38 -15.79 -13.31
N ASN A 240 -4.27 -15.95 -12.60
CA ASN A 240 -3.80 -17.24 -12.07
C ASN A 240 -3.55 -17.25 -10.56
N GLY A 241 -3.89 -16.16 -9.87
CA GLY A 241 -3.98 -16.13 -8.40
C GLY A 241 -5.42 -16.31 -7.91
N GLU A 242 -5.59 -16.92 -6.74
CA GLU A 242 -6.87 -16.95 -6.03
C GLU A 242 -7.30 -15.54 -5.65
N SER A 243 -8.58 -15.21 -5.85
CA SER A 243 -9.15 -13.86 -5.59
C SER A 243 -8.45 -12.70 -6.32
N ALA A 244 -7.60 -12.99 -7.32
CA ALA A 244 -6.88 -11.99 -8.08
C ALA A 244 -7.76 -11.37 -9.18
N VAL A 245 -7.35 -10.20 -9.68
CA VAL A 245 -8.13 -9.42 -10.66
C VAL A 245 -7.22 -8.96 -11.80
N ALA A 246 -7.52 -9.35 -13.03
CA ALA A 246 -6.91 -8.81 -14.25
C ALA A 246 -7.97 -8.11 -15.10
N ILE A 247 -7.79 -6.83 -15.41
CA ILE A 247 -8.71 -6.06 -16.25
C ILE A 247 -7.95 -5.32 -17.35
N GLY A 248 -8.26 -5.58 -18.62
CA GLY A 248 -7.63 -5.00 -19.80
C GLY A 248 -7.11 -6.05 -20.76
N GLN A 249 -6.84 -5.65 -22.00
CA GLN A 249 -6.25 -6.53 -23.01
C GLN A 249 -4.84 -6.97 -22.56
N ASN A 250 -4.49 -8.25 -22.75
CA ASN A 250 -3.16 -8.79 -22.44
C ASN A 250 -2.68 -8.37 -21.02
N THR A 251 -3.56 -8.48 -20.02
CA THR A 251 -3.28 -8.09 -18.63
C THR A 251 -3.20 -9.33 -17.75
N PHE A 252 -2.21 -9.37 -16.86
CA PHE A 252 -1.83 -10.57 -16.13
C PHE A 252 -1.76 -10.32 -14.62
N ALA A 253 -2.57 -11.05 -13.84
CA ALA A 253 -2.50 -11.10 -12.38
C ALA A 253 -2.16 -12.53 -11.94
N ARG A 254 -0.92 -12.75 -11.48
CA ARG A 254 -0.32 -14.09 -11.38
C ARG A 254 -0.27 -14.68 -9.98
N SER A 255 -0.39 -13.85 -8.96
CA SER A 255 -0.33 -14.27 -7.56
C SER A 255 -1.65 -13.99 -6.84
N ASP A 256 -1.84 -14.61 -5.69
CA ASP A 256 -3.07 -14.52 -4.92
C ASP A 256 -3.32 -13.07 -4.46
N ASP A 257 -4.59 -12.67 -4.42
CA ASP A 257 -5.06 -11.32 -4.06
C ASP A 257 -4.43 -10.18 -4.88
N SER A 258 -3.76 -10.47 -6.00
CA SER A 258 -3.10 -9.48 -6.83
C SER A 258 -4.06 -8.77 -7.78
N ILE A 259 -3.79 -7.50 -8.09
CA ILE A 259 -4.63 -6.67 -8.96
C ILE A 259 -3.78 -6.13 -10.11
N ALA A 260 -4.13 -6.48 -11.34
CA ALA A 260 -3.53 -5.95 -12.55
C ALA A 260 -4.57 -5.25 -13.43
N ILE A 261 -4.34 -3.99 -13.78
CA ILE A 261 -5.24 -3.23 -14.65
C ILE A 261 -4.47 -2.58 -15.79
N ASN A 262 -4.78 -2.99 -17.02
CA ASN A 262 -4.23 -2.47 -18.27
C ASN A 262 -2.69 -2.51 -18.34
N ALA A 263 -2.07 -3.59 -17.83
CA ALA A 263 -0.62 -3.77 -17.86
C ALA A 263 -0.09 -4.03 -19.28
N GLY A 264 -0.91 -4.64 -20.14
CA GLY A 264 -0.74 -4.65 -21.60
C GLY A 264 0.45 -5.43 -22.17
N ALA A 265 1.12 -6.28 -21.38
CA ALA A 265 2.21 -7.14 -21.86
C ALA A 265 2.39 -8.38 -20.97
N SER A 266 2.88 -9.48 -21.57
CA SER A 266 3.01 -10.78 -20.92
C SER A 266 4.06 -10.85 -19.82
N ASP A 267 5.11 -10.04 -19.85
CA ASP A 267 6.13 -9.96 -18.78
C ASP A 267 5.80 -8.91 -17.70
N ARG A 268 4.63 -8.28 -17.82
CA ARG A 268 4.09 -7.20 -16.97
C ARG A 268 2.90 -7.68 -16.14
N GLY A 269 2.33 -6.75 -15.39
CA GLY A 269 1.18 -7.00 -14.51
C GLY A 269 1.59 -7.18 -13.05
N ALA A 270 0.74 -7.89 -12.31
CA ALA A 270 0.92 -8.11 -10.89
C ALA A 270 1.46 -9.52 -10.62
N THR A 271 2.74 -9.65 -10.28
CA THR A 271 3.39 -10.96 -10.13
C THR A 271 3.60 -11.43 -8.69
N GLY A 272 3.57 -10.55 -7.71
CA GLY A 272 3.68 -10.90 -6.28
C GLY A 272 2.34 -10.95 -5.56
N LEU A 273 2.31 -11.64 -4.41
CA LEU A 273 1.17 -11.76 -3.50
C LEU A 273 0.67 -10.38 -3.08
N GLN A 274 -0.64 -10.16 -3.12
CA GLN A 274 -1.26 -8.89 -2.72
C GLN A 274 -0.69 -7.64 -3.44
N SER A 275 -0.04 -7.82 -4.59
CA SER A 275 0.57 -6.72 -5.33
C SER A 275 -0.43 -6.05 -6.27
N ILE A 276 -0.23 -4.75 -6.54
CA ILE A 276 -1.14 -3.94 -7.36
C ILE A 276 -0.36 -3.27 -8.50
N SER A 277 -0.72 -3.57 -9.75
CA SER A 277 -0.09 -3.05 -10.96
C SER A 277 -1.14 -2.42 -11.89
N ILE A 278 -1.12 -1.10 -12.04
CA ILE A 278 -2.12 -0.34 -12.80
C ILE A 278 -1.42 0.57 -13.83
N GLY A 279 -1.69 0.35 -15.12
CA GLY A 279 -1.22 1.21 -16.21
C GLY A 279 -0.42 0.46 -17.28
N ASN A 280 -0.40 1.00 -18.50
CA ASN A 280 0.29 0.36 -19.62
C ASN A 280 1.77 0.13 -19.30
N LEU A 281 2.25 -1.11 -19.45
CA LEU A 281 3.60 -1.57 -19.11
C LEU A 281 3.99 -1.50 -17.62
N SER A 282 3.02 -1.32 -16.70
CA SER A 282 3.28 -1.35 -15.27
C SER A 282 3.66 -2.75 -14.77
N LYS A 283 4.52 -2.82 -13.75
CA LYS A 283 4.98 -4.11 -13.20
C LYS A 283 5.19 -4.02 -11.70
N THR A 284 4.60 -4.95 -10.96
CA THR A 284 5.05 -5.30 -9.62
C THR A 284 5.80 -6.62 -9.71
N GLY A 285 7.01 -6.68 -9.19
CA GLY A 285 7.90 -7.84 -9.28
C GLY A 285 7.74 -8.85 -8.14
N ASP A 286 7.20 -8.41 -7.01
CA ASP A 286 7.28 -9.12 -5.73
C ASP A 286 6.10 -8.78 -4.81
N ASP A 287 6.05 -9.40 -3.63
CA ASP A 287 4.94 -9.35 -2.68
C ASP A 287 4.71 -7.93 -2.13
N TYR A 288 3.44 -7.59 -1.91
CA TYR A 288 2.98 -6.30 -1.35
C TYR A 288 3.39 -5.05 -2.15
N ALA A 289 3.98 -5.21 -3.34
CA ALA A 289 4.44 -4.10 -4.16
C ALA A 289 3.27 -3.35 -4.84
N LEU A 290 3.46 -2.05 -5.07
CA LEU A 290 2.47 -1.14 -5.66
C LEU A 290 3.09 -0.40 -6.83
N ALA A 291 2.59 -0.60 -8.05
CA ALA A 291 2.98 0.13 -9.25
C ALA A 291 1.76 0.75 -9.93
N ILE A 292 1.65 2.09 -9.93
CA ILE A 292 0.54 2.81 -10.56
C ILE A 292 1.09 3.89 -11.50
N GLY A 293 0.76 3.78 -12.79
CA GLY A 293 1.19 4.68 -13.86
C GLY A 293 1.77 3.91 -15.04
N ALA A 294 1.68 4.48 -16.24
CA ALA A 294 2.27 3.86 -17.42
C ALA A 294 3.79 3.73 -17.26
N GLY A 295 4.31 2.52 -17.43
CA GLY A 295 5.72 2.16 -17.23
C GLY A 295 6.20 2.15 -15.78
N ALA A 296 5.32 2.35 -14.78
CA ALA A 296 5.67 2.30 -13.37
C ALA A 296 6.14 0.91 -12.94
N GLN A 297 7.22 0.82 -12.16
CA GLN A 297 7.86 -0.44 -11.78
C GLN A 297 8.23 -0.46 -10.30
N ALA A 298 7.59 -1.35 -9.54
CA ALA A 298 8.02 -1.71 -8.19
C ALA A 298 8.64 -3.12 -8.25
N LYS A 299 9.97 -3.19 -8.22
CA LYS A 299 10.72 -4.40 -8.60
C LYS A 299 10.89 -5.42 -7.47
N SER A 300 10.70 -5.02 -6.22
CA SER A 300 10.95 -5.82 -5.02
C SER A 300 9.85 -5.64 -3.98
N GLU A 301 9.90 -6.47 -2.92
CA GLU A 301 8.89 -6.55 -1.88
C GLU A 301 8.59 -5.18 -1.25
N SER A 302 7.30 -4.90 -1.04
CA SER A 302 6.81 -3.64 -0.44
C SER A 302 7.25 -2.35 -1.15
N GLY A 303 7.77 -2.43 -2.38
CA GLY A 303 8.16 -1.26 -3.18
C GLY A 303 6.94 -0.48 -3.69
N VAL A 304 7.03 0.85 -3.70
CA VAL A 304 5.95 1.74 -4.16
C VAL A 304 6.43 2.60 -5.31
N ALA A 305 5.87 2.42 -6.50
CA ALA A 305 6.12 3.23 -7.69
C ALA A 305 4.82 3.89 -8.19
N LEU A 306 4.68 5.21 -8.05
CA LEU A 306 3.49 5.97 -8.44
C LEU A 306 3.85 7.09 -9.42
N GLY A 307 3.54 6.94 -10.71
CA GLY A 307 3.77 7.95 -11.75
C GLY A 307 4.28 7.37 -13.07
N TYR A 308 4.27 8.17 -14.14
CA TYR A 308 4.79 7.76 -15.46
C TYR A 308 6.28 7.40 -15.34
N ASN A 309 6.64 6.15 -15.66
CA ASN A 309 8.01 5.61 -15.52
C ASN A 309 8.63 5.74 -14.09
N ALA A 310 7.81 5.85 -13.04
CA ALA A 310 8.33 5.79 -11.67
C ALA A 310 8.94 4.41 -11.39
N THR A 311 10.08 4.34 -10.70
CA THR A 311 10.80 3.09 -10.44
C THR A 311 11.24 2.99 -8.98
N ALA A 312 10.68 2.04 -8.24
CA ALA A 312 11.17 1.57 -6.94
C ALA A 312 11.98 0.28 -7.18
N GLU A 313 13.30 0.36 -7.08
CA GLU A 313 14.20 -0.74 -7.50
C GLU A 313 14.41 -1.81 -6.45
N ASP A 314 14.42 -1.42 -5.17
CA ASP A 314 14.76 -2.30 -4.06
C ASP A 314 13.60 -2.39 -3.04
N GLU A 315 13.73 -3.33 -2.10
CA GLU A 315 12.75 -3.58 -1.04
C GLU A 315 12.40 -2.32 -0.25
N SER A 316 11.10 -2.13 0.01
CA SER A 316 10.55 -1.01 0.80
C SER A 316 10.88 0.40 0.28
N THR A 317 11.35 0.53 -0.97
CA THR A 317 11.64 1.85 -1.58
C THR A 317 10.37 2.52 -2.12
N ILE A 318 10.35 3.86 -2.08
CA ILE A 318 9.19 4.67 -2.49
C ILE A 318 9.61 5.65 -3.59
N ALA A 319 9.05 5.53 -4.79
CA ALA A 319 9.23 6.42 -5.93
C ALA A 319 7.88 7.00 -6.37
N ILE A 320 7.63 8.27 -6.10
CA ILE A 320 6.37 8.96 -6.41
C ILE A 320 6.67 10.15 -7.31
N GLY A 321 6.17 10.14 -8.54
CA GLY A 321 6.36 11.21 -9.52
C GLY A 321 6.81 10.67 -10.87
N THR A 322 6.67 11.50 -11.92
CA THR A 322 7.11 11.11 -13.26
C THR A 322 8.62 10.90 -13.27
N SER A 323 9.07 9.73 -13.73
CA SER A 323 10.49 9.33 -13.76
C SER A 323 11.20 9.40 -12.41
N ALA A 324 10.47 9.36 -11.29
CA ALA A 324 11.07 9.24 -9.96
C ALA A 324 11.76 7.88 -9.82
N LYS A 325 12.94 7.85 -9.19
CA LYS A 325 13.73 6.63 -8.99
C LYS A 325 14.18 6.51 -7.54
N ALA A 326 13.83 5.41 -6.90
CA ALA A 326 14.28 5.09 -5.55
C ALA A 326 15.04 3.76 -5.55
N THR A 327 16.21 3.76 -4.93
CA THR A 327 17.03 2.58 -4.63
C THR A 327 17.35 2.58 -3.14
N SER A 328 17.74 1.43 -2.64
CA SER A 328 18.25 1.33 -1.28
C SER A 328 19.76 1.55 -1.24
N PHE A 329 20.25 1.89 -0.06
CA PHE A 329 21.67 1.81 0.25
C PHE A 329 21.91 0.67 1.25
N LYS A 330 22.86 -0.21 0.95
CA LYS A 330 23.25 -1.32 1.82
C LYS A 330 24.58 -0.97 2.49
N ALA A 331 24.55 -0.69 3.80
CA ALA A 331 25.78 -0.37 4.54
C ALA A 331 26.59 -1.64 4.88
N ASP A 332 25.89 -2.75 5.11
CA ASP A 332 26.44 -4.10 5.29
C ASP A 332 25.45 -5.15 4.76
N THR A 333 25.68 -6.43 5.08
CA THR A 333 24.82 -7.54 4.62
C THR A 333 23.45 -7.62 5.29
N HIS A 334 23.19 -6.86 6.37
CA HIS A 334 21.97 -6.95 7.18
C HIS A 334 21.20 -5.62 7.26
N THR A 335 21.82 -4.48 6.95
CA THR A 335 21.21 -3.16 7.07
C THR A 335 20.88 -2.58 5.69
N ASN A 336 19.57 -2.53 5.42
CA ASN A 336 19.00 -1.94 4.21
C ASN A 336 18.37 -0.59 4.56
N TYR A 337 18.83 0.48 3.91
CA TYR A 337 18.22 1.80 4.04
C TYR A 337 17.41 2.08 2.77
N PRO A 338 16.08 2.02 2.81
CA PRO A 338 15.24 2.27 1.64
C PRO A 338 15.21 3.75 1.27
N GLY A 339 15.32 4.04 -0.02
CA GLY A 339 15.16 5.38 -0.56
C GLY A 339 13.70 5.80 -0.71
N ILE A 340 13.44 7.08 -0.44
CA ILE A 340 12.19 7.77 -0.73
C ILE A 340 12.49 8.89 -1.74
N ALA A 341 11.93 8.79 -2.94
CA ALA A 341 12.04 9.78 -4.01
C ALA A 341 10.63 10.30 -4.39
N ILE A 342 10.35 11.57 -4.15
CA ILE A 342 9.03 12.18 -4.39
C ILE A 342 9.18 13.44 -5.25
N GLY A 343 8.76 13.41 -6.51
CA GLY A 343 8.80 14.53 -7.44
C GLY A 343 9.12 14.11 -8.87
N LEU A 344 8.94 15.03 -9.82
CA LEU A 344 9.39 14.84 -11.21
C LEU A 344 10.90 14.60 -11.24
N GLY A 345 11.36 13.44 -11.73
CA GLY A 345 12.78 13.11 -11.83
C GLY A 345 13.53 13.03 -10.50
N ALA A 346 12.82 12.89 -9.36
CA ALA A 346 13.47 12.77 -8.06
C ALA A 346 14.26 11.45 -7.99
N GLU A 347 15.47 11.48 -7.42
CA GLU A 347 16.35 10.32 -7.28
C GLU A 347 16.79 10.16 -5.83
N SER A 348 16.58 8.99 -5.24
CA SER A 348 17.06 8.66 -3.89
C SER A 348 17.78 7.32 -3.84
N SER A 349 18.92 7.28 -3.14
CA SER A 349 19.68 6.08 -2.80
C SER A 349 19.83 5.95 -1.28
N GLY A 350 18.81 5.39 -0.62
CA GLY A 350 18.78 5.10 0.83
C GLY A 350 18.53 6.27 1.78
N GLY A 351 17.92 7.36 1.29
CA GLY A 351 17.49 8.49 2.10
C GLY A 351 16.26 9.17 1.51
N ILE A 352 16.09 10.47 1.74
CA ILE A 352 14.89 11.21 1.31
C ILE A 352 15.27 12.23 0.23
N ALA A 353 14.61 12.17 -0.93
CA ALA A 353 14.67 13.16 -1.99
C ALA A 353 13.24 13.61 -2.35
N ILE A 354 12.91 14.88 -2.11
CA ILE A 354 11.58 15.44 -2.36
C ILE A 354 11.73 16.74 -3.16
N GLY A 355 11.07 16.82 -4.32
CA GLY A 355 11.08 17.98 -5.20
C GLY A 355 11.43 17.61 -6.65
N ASN A 356 11.17 18.54 -7.57
CA ASN A 356 11.53 18.37 -8.98
C ASN A 356 13.06 18.25 -9.12
N ASN A 357 13.53 17.14 -9.68
CA ASN A 357 14.94 16.73 -9.75
C ASN A 357 15.66 16.79 -8.39
N GLY A 358 14.94 16.59 -7.28
CA GLY A 358 15.55 16.44 -5.97
C GLY A 358 16.41 15.17 -5.96
N LYS A 359 17.66 15.27 -5.53
CA LYS A 359 18.62 14.16 -5.62
C LYS A 359 19.34 13.91 -4.31
N PHE A 360 19.10 12.75 -3.73
CA PHE A 360 19.91 12.18 -2.67
C PHE A 360 20.71 10.99 -3.21
N LEU A 361 22.04 11.11 -3.18
CA LEU A 361 22.93 10.06 -3.63
C LEU A 361 23.94 9.73 -2.53
N THR A 362 23.78 8.57 -1.91
CA THR A 362 24.79 8.05 -0.98
C THR A 362 26.02 7.63 -1.76
N ILE A 363 27.19 8.14 -1.37
CA ILE A 363 28.48 7.72 -1.91
C ILE A 363 29.06 6.72 -0.90
N ASN A 364 29.41 5.52 -1.34
CA ASN A 364 30.06 4.53 -0.49
C ASN A 364 31.47 5.05 -0.09
N THR A 365 31.62 5.54 1.13
CA THR A 365 32.90 6.09 1.62
C THR A 365 33.77 5.05 2.35
N GLY A 366 33.49 3.74 2.23
CA GLY A 366 34.32 2.68 2.83
C GLY A 366 34.42 2.73 4.36
N ASN A 367 33.59 3.55 5.02
CA ASN A 367 33.59 3.77 6.46
C ASN A 367 32.26 3.26 7.03
N THR A 368 32.33 2.20 7.81
CA THR A 368 31.21 1.35 8.28
C THR A 368 30.21 2.03 9.24
N TYR A 369 30.35 3.34 9.48
CA TYR A 369 29.59 4.09 10.49
C TYR A 369 28.94 5.38 9.97
N ALA A 370 28.91 5.59 8.65
CA ALA A 370 28.27 6.79 8.12
C ALA A 370 26.75 6.71 8.35
N THR A 371 26.19 7.65 9.10
CA THR A 371 24.73 7.82 9.29
C THR A 371 24.08 8.02 7.92
N THR A 372 23.40 6.99 7.44
CA THR A 372 23.01 6.81 6.02
C THR A 372 21.79 7.62 5.56
N ASN A 373 21.17 8.41 6.44
CA ASN A 373 19.91 9.10 6.12
C ASN A 373 20.17 10.57 5.79
N GLY A 374 20.42 10.87 4.51
CA GLY A 374 20.42 12.25 4.02
C GLY A 374 19.06 12.70 3.51
N ILE A 375 18.92 14.01 3.37
CA ILE A 375 17.67 14.69 3.01
C ILE A 375 17.97 15.67 1.88
N ALA A 376 17.27 15.58 0.76
CA ALA A 376 17.27 16.55 -0.32
C ALA A 376 15.83 17.02 -0.57
N ILE A 377 15.45 18.18 -0.02
CA ILE A 377 14.10 18.73 -0.16
C ILE A 377 14.16 20.06 -0.91
N GLY A 378 13.63 20.10 -2.12
CA GLY A 378 13.55 21.29 -2.97
C GLY A 378 13.81 21.00 -4.44
N ASN A 379 13.44 21.94 -5.31
CA ASN A 379 13.73 21.85 -6.75
C ASN A 379 15.25 21.87 -6.97
N ASN A 380 15.79 20.84 -7.64
CA ASN A 380 17.22 20.61 -7.84
C ASN A 380 18.06 20.59 -6.54
N ALA A 381 17.45 20.33 -5.38
CA ALA A 381 18.20 20.13 -4.13
C ALA A 381 19.07 18.88 -4.28
N LYS A 382 20.36 18.97 -3.96
CA LYS A 382 21.31 17.87 -4.19
C LYS A 382 22.12 17.59 -2.92
N ALA A 383 21.76 16.52 -2.22
CA ALA A 383 22.55 16.00 -1.11
C ALA A 383 23.35 14.77 -1.60
N SER A 384 24.64 14.96 -1.91
CA SER A 384 25.53 13.89 -2.38
C SER A 384 26.56 13.55 -1.32
N GLY A 385 26.51 12.33 -0.78
CA GLY A 385 27.30 11.88 0.38
C GLY A 385 26.45 11.56 1.60
N ALA A 386 27.02 10.83 2.55
CA ALA A 386 26.31 10.34 3.73
C ALA A 386 26.01 11.48 4.73
N GLY A 387 24.83 11.45 5.35
CA GLY A 387 24.42 12.44 6.35
C GLY A 387 24.18 13.86 5.82
N ASN A 388 24.16 14.06 4.51
CA ASN A 388 23.97 15.39 3.93
C ASN A 388 22.50 15.83 3.95
N VAL A 389 22.27 17.09 4.27
CA VAL A 389 20.95 17.73 4.32
C VAL A 389 20.95 18.94 3.39
N ALA A 390 20.12 18.92 2.36
CA ALA A 390 19.93 19.99 1.40
C ALA A 390 18.46 20.39 1.39
N ILE A 391 18.11 21.55 1.95
CA ILE A 391 16.73 22.03 2.03
C ILE A 391 16.64 23.39 1.35
N GLY A 392 15.95 23.45 0.22
CA GLY A 392 15.77 24.66 -0.60
C GLY A 392 16.07 24.42 -2.09
N VAL A 393 15.65 25.37 -2.93
CA VAL A 393 15.92 25.31 -4.38
C VAL A 393 17.43 25.38 -4.62
N ASN A 394 17.99 24.45 -5.42
CA ASN A 394 19.43 24.32 -5.67
C ASN A 394 20.31 24.21 -4.40
N ALA A 395 19.74 23.81 -3.25
CA ALA A 395 20.51 23.64 -2.02
C ALA A 395 21.59 22.57 -2.17
N CYS A 396 22.76 22.82 -1.60
CA CYS A 396 23.96 21.97 -1.69
C CYS A 396 24.38 21.63 -3.15
N SER A 397 24.04 22.46 -4.14
CA SER A 397 24.38 22.16 -5.54
C SER A 397 25.88 22.04 -5.79
N GLY A 398 26.32 20.82 -6.09
CA GLY A 398 27.73 20.48 -6.31
C GLY A 398 28.54 20.25 -5.04
N VAL A 399 27.90 20.22 -3.86
CA VAL A 399 28.54 19.81 -2.60
C VAL A 399 28.70 18.30 -2.59
N THR A 400 29.88 17.87 -2.16
CA THR A 400 30.29 16.47 -2.02
C THR A 400 30.95 16.26 -0.65
N GLY A 401 31.24 15.01 -0.30
CA GLY A 401 31.64 14.65 1.07
C GLY A 401 30.44 14.44 1.99
N ASN A 402 30.71 14.16 3.26
CA ASN A 402 29.70 13.77 4.24
C ASN A 402 29.40 14.90 5.24
N ASN A 403 28.28 14.77 5.97
CA ASN A 403 27.88 15.66 7.08
C ASN A 403 27.82 17.16 6.71
N LYS A 404 27.23 17.46 5.55
CA LYS A 404 27.00 18.83 5.06
C LYS A 404 25.52 19.18 5.17
N THR A 405 25.21 20.31 5.78
CA THR A 405 23.85 20.81 5.88
C THR A 405 23.75 22.17 5.18
N CYS A 406 22.96 22.26 4.10
CA CYS A 406 22.64 23.52 3.42
C CYS A 406 21.14 23.77 3.52
N ILE A 407 20.76 24.90 4.12
CA ILE A 407 19.37 25.29 4.32
C ILE A 407 19.17 26.68 3.70
N GLY A 408 18.31 26.76 2.68
CA GLY A 408 18.03 27.97 1.91
C GLY A 408 18.23 27.79 0.41
N SER A 409 17.68 28.71 -0.37
CA SER A 409 17.83 28.73 -1.83
C SER A 409 19.28 29.02 -2.23
N ASN A 410 19.85 28.20 -3.10
CA ASN A 410 21.25 28.22 -3.52
C ASN A 410 22.25 28.15 -2.35
N SER A 411 21.84 27.54 -1.23
CA SER A 411 22.68 27.34 -0.04
C SER A 411 23.82 26.35 -0.31
N GLY A 412 24.90 26.49 0.45
CA GLY A 412 26.13 25.71 0.29
C GLY A 412 27.29 26.55 -0.26
N PRO A 413 28.52 26.03 -0.20
CA PRO A 413 29.71 26.77 -0.60
C PRO A 413 29.75 26.98 -2.11
N LYS A 414 30.19 28.17 -2.56
CA LYS A 414 30.48 28.41 -3.99
C LYS A 414 31.88 27.97 -4.39
N SER A 415 32.86 28.08 -3.49
CA SER A 415 34.24 27.68 -3.74
C SER A 415 34.35 26.17 -4.04
N THR A 416 35.10 25.83 -5.08
CA THR A 416 35.32 24.43 -5.48
C THR A 416 36.00 23.62 -4.37
N SER A 417 36.94 24.21 -3.63
CA SER A 417 37.65 23.54 -2.53
C SER A 417 36.71 23.07 -1.42
N HIS A 418 35.70 23.87 -1.09
CA HIS A 418 34.74 23.57 -0.02
C HIS A 418 33.64 22.63 -0.48
N LYS A 419 33.24 22.73 -1.76
CA LYS A 419 32.34 21.77 -2.40
C LYS A 419 32.90 20.34 -2.37
N SER A 420 34.21 20.18 -2.44
CA SER A 420 34.89 18.88 -2.39
C SER A 420 35.50 18.49 -1.05
N ASP A 421 35.32 19.30 0.00
CA ASP A 421 35.97 19.04 1.29
C ASP A 421 35.26 17.91 2.05
N THR A 422 35.91 16.75 2.14
CA THR A 422 35.41 15.57 2.86
C THR A 422 35.80 15.54 4.34
N THR A 423 36.61 16.50 4.81
CA THR A 423 37.23 16.51 6.14
C THR A 423 36.48 17.34 7.18
N LEU A 424 35.54 18.17 6.74
CA LEU A 424 34.83 19.11 7.60
C LEU A 424 33.36 18.74 7.75
N GLU A 425 32.82 18.91 8.94
CA GLU A 425 31.37 19.06 9.09
C GLU A 425 31.02 20.52 8.85
N SER A 426 29.94 20.80 8.12
CA SER A 426 29.61 22.19 7.78
C SER A 426 28.11 22.44 7.69
N LEU A 427 27.70 23.61 8.15
CA LEU A 427 26.32 24.08 8.16
C LEU A 427 26.24 25.44 7.47
N TYR A 428 25.44 25.54 6.41
CA TYR A 428 25.26 26.71 5.56
C TYR A 428 23.80 27.15 5.60
N PHE A 429 23.53 28.40 6.00
CA PHE A 429 22.20 29.00 5.96
C PHE A 429 22.13 30.21 5.03
N GLY A 430 21.11 30.24 4.17
CA GLY A 430 20.88 31.31 3.20
C GLY A 430 21.56 31.07 1.86
N SER A 431 21.72 32.10 1.03
CA SER A 431 22.41 31.98 -0.26
C SER A 431 23.89 31.67 -0.07
N GLY A 432 24.46 30.83 -0.94
CA GLY A 432 25.84 30.35 -0.79
C GLY A 432 26.89 31.47 -0.72
N GLY A 433 27.77 31.38 0.28
CA GLY A 433 28.91 32.27 0.46
C GLY A 433 30.06 31.96 -0.51
N SER A 434 30.90 32.97 -0.75
CA SER A 434 32.13 32.87 -1.54
C SER A 434 33.38 32.60 -0.69
N PHE A 435 33.20 32.34 0.62
CA PHE A 435 34.29 32.17 1.56
C PHE A 435 35.28 31.10 1.08
N ASN A 436 36.55 31.46 1.03
CA ASN A 436 37.65 30.55 0.76
C ASN A 436 38.62 30.58 1.94
N ARG A 437 38.70 29.45 2.65
CA ARG A 437 39.56 29.23 3.82
C ARG A 437 41.04 29.58 3.56
N ASP A 438 41.50 29.40 2.32
CA ASP A 438 42.89 29.60 1.96
C ASP A 438 43.17 31.05 1.52
N SER A 439 42.17 31.94 1.56
CA SER A 439 42.27 33.35 1.17
C SER A 439 42.06 34.30 2.35
N VAL A 440 42.80 35.41 2.37
CA VAL A 440 42.78 36.42 3.44
C VAL A 440 41.65 37.45 3.26
N SER A 441 41.02 37.51 2.07
CA SER A 441 39.93 38.44 1.78
C SER A 441 38.58 37.74 1.73
N ILE A 442 37.67 38.14 2.62
CA ILE A 442 36.29 37.64 2.73
C ILE A 442 35.26 38.64 2.20
N ASN A 443 35.57 39.31 1.08
CA ASN A 443 34.88 40.54 0.71
C ASN A 443 33.47 40.35 0.11
N GLU A 444 32.99 39.11 -0.10
CA GLU A 444 31.71 38.85 -0.79
C GLU A 444 30.95 37.62 -0.24
N THR A 445 30.70 37.54 1.07
CA THR A 445 29.89 36.45 1.65
C THR A 445 28.40 36.74 1.55
N ASN A 446 27.64 36.10 0.65
CA ASN A 446 26.17 36.26 0.60
C ASN A 446 25.40 35.31 1.55
N ALA A 447 26.08 34.57 2.42
CA ALA A 447 25.47 33.63 3.36
C ALA A 447 25.16 34.29 4.70
N ILE A 448 24.01 33.99 5.29
CA ILE A 448 23.61 34.55 6.59
C ILE A 448 24.52 33.96 7.68
N PHE A 449 24.72 32.65 7.67
CA PHE A 449 25.49 31.94 8.69
C PHE A 449 26.17 30.70 8.13
N GLU A 450 27.47 30.55 8.38
CA GLU A 450 28.28 29.39 8.05
C GLU A 450 29.02 28.89 9.29
N LEU A 451 28.91 27.60 9.61
CA LEU A 451 29.71 26.94 10.64
C LEU A 451 30.57 25.85 10.01
N HIS A 452 31.84 25.82 10.37
CA HIS A 452 32.79 24.78 9.97
C HIS A 452 33.48 24.20 11.21
N LYS A 453 33.53 22.86 11.30
CA LYS A 453 34.28 22.15 12.36
C LYS A 453 35.38 21.28 11.76
N LYS A 454 36.59 21.40 12.29
CA LYS A 454 37.76 20.54 11.99
C LYS A 454 38.40 20.09 13.30
N GLY A 455 38.24 18.82 13.67
CA GLY A 455 38.72 18.34 14.98
C GLY A 455 38.11 19.15 16.13
N ASP A 456 38.96 19.72 16.99
CA ASP A 456 38.55 20.52 18.17
C ASP A 456 38.29 21.99 17.84
N TYR A 457 38.54 22.44 16.61
CA TYR A 457 38.34 23.82 16.19
C TYR A 457 37.02 23.99 15.45
N ALA A 458 36.25 25.02 15.82
CA ALA A 458 35.07 25.46 15.10
C ALA A 458 35.22 26.94 14.71
N MET A 459 34.83 27.26 13.47
CA MET A 459 34.78 28.64 12.97
C MET A 459 33.35 28.96 12.57
N ALA A 460 32.85 30.09 13.06
CA ALA A 460 31.55 30.63 12.72
C ALA A 460 31.71 31.93 11.93
N ILE A 461 31.10 31.99 10.75
CA ILE A 461 31.01 33.20 9.94
C ILE A 461 29.54 33.60 9.94
N LEU A 462 29.24 34.76 10.52
CA LEU A 462 27.90 35.35 10.50
C LEU A 462 27.98 36.62 9.67
N ASN A 463 27.28 36.67 8.53
CA ASN A 463 27.11 37.90 7.77
C ASN A 463 25.71 38.48 8.02
N ALA A 464 25.44 38.78 9.29
CA ALA A 464 24.23 39.38 9.79
C ALA A 464 24.51 40.05 11.14
N ASP A 465 23.60 40.91 11.58
CA ASP A 465 23.67 41.51 12.91
C ASP A 465 23.49 40.43 13.99
N LEU A 466 24.49 40.25 14.85
CA LEU A 466 24.39 39.38 16.02
C LEU A 466 23.83 40.16 17.21
N ILE A 467 22.54 39.98 17.50
CA ILE A 467 21.94 40.51 18.72
C ILE A 467 22.08 39.45 19.83
N VAL A 468 22.96 39.70 20.80
CA VAL A 468 23.06 38.86 22.01
C VAL A 468 22.22 39.49 23.13
N GLN A 469 21.08 38.89 23.44
CA GLN A 469 20.29 39.25 24.62
C GLN A 469 20.84 38.51 25.85
N GLY A 470 22.00 38.94 26.36
CA GLY A 470 22.68 38.33 27.51
C GLY A 470 24.15 38.74 27.65
N TYR A 471 24.83 38.23 28.68
CA TYR A 471 26.27 38.44 28.84
C TYR A 471 27.05 37.64 27.80
N VAL A 472 27.96 38.31 27.09
CA VAL A 472 28.92 37.68 26.19
C VAL A 472 30.21 37.42 26.98
N TRP A 473 30.62 36.15 27.09
CA TRP A 473 31.93 35.78 27.66
C TRP A 473 32.88 35.48 26.50
N GLN A 474 33.97 36.24 26.39
CA GLN A 474 35.00 36.04 25.38
C GLN A 474 36.34 35.72 26.03
N HIS A 475 36.99 34.66 25.56
CA HIS A 475 38.36 34.30 25.93
C HIS A 475 39.28 34.80 24.81
N PHE A 476 40.06 35.85 25.07
CA PHE A 476 41.03 36.36 24.10
C PHE A 476 42.21 35.40 24.07
N ALA A 477 42.26 34.51 23.07
CA ALA A 477 43.40 33.64 22.87
C ALA A 477 44.63 34.50 22.52
N GLY A 478 45.54 34.66 23.49
CA GLY A 478 46.88 35.15 23.23
C GLY A 478 47.60 34.16 22.30
N LYS A 479 48.20 34.66 21.22
CA LYS A 479 49.14 33.88 20.41
C LYS A 479 50.20 33.30 21.35
N SER A 480 50.23 31.96 21.46
CA SER A 480 51.32 31.15 22.00
C SER A 480 51.83 31.53 23.41
N GLY A 481 51.43 30.74 24.40
CA GLY A 481 52.34 30.32 25.48
C GLY A 481 52.47 31.20 26.72
N HIS A 482 51.74 32.31 26.86
CA HIS A 482 51.76 33.12 28.09
C HIS A 482 50.36 33.63 28.45
N GLY A 483 49.88 33.20 29.62
CA GLY A 483 48.83 33.82 30.45
C GLY A 483 47.54 34.25 29.74
N ASP A 484 46.44 33.55 30.03
CA ASP A 484 45.09 33.95 29.63
C ASP A 484 44.81 35.42 30.00
N ALA A 485 44.59 36.26 28.99
CA ALA A 485 44.12 37.61 29.19
C ALA A 485 42.62 37.56 29.53
N ILE A 486 42.30 37.55 30.83
CA ILE A 486 40.94 37.85 31.31
C ILE A 486 40.74 39.37 31.19
N GLY A 487 40.38 39.85 29.99
CA GLY A 487 40.04 41.24 29.75
C GLY A 487 38.58 41.52 30.08
N ARG A 488 38.31 42.55 30.90
CA ARG A 488 36.96 43.14 31.00
C ARG A 488 36.81 44.19 29.90
N GLY A 489 36.07 43.86 28.85
CA GLY A 489 35.59 44.83 27.87
C GLY A 489 34.26 45.42 28.31
N HIS A 490 34.05 46.72 28.11
CA HIS A 490 32.71 47.30 28.10
C HIS A 490 32.27 47.46 26.65
N SER A 491 31.07 46.97 26.32
CA SER A 491 30.44 47.23 25.04
C SER A 491 29.80 48.61 25.07
N LYS A 492 30.21 49.50 24.17
CA LYS A 492 29.51 50.76 23.91
C LYS A 492 28.96 50.70 22.50
N THR A 493 27.64 50.81 22.37
CA THR A 493 27.00 50.91 21.07
C THR A 493 27.20 52.32 20.53
N TRP A 494 27.74 52.43 19.32
CA TRP A 494 27.74 53.67 18.55
C TRP A 494 27.23 53.33 17.16
N GLY A 495 26.02 53.79 16.81
CA GLY A 495 25.42 53.63 15.48
C GLY A 495 25.67 52.26 14.84
N ASN A 496 24.93 51.22 15.26
CA ASN A 496 24.98 49.86 14.71
C ASN A 496 26.34 49.13 14.72
N GLU A 497 27.42 49.72 15.26
CA GLU A 497 28.71 49.05 15.46
C GLU A 497 29.00 48.75 16.94
N LEU A 498 29.55 47.56 17.20
CA LEU A 498 30.18 47.19 18.47
C LEU A 498 31.66 47.56 18.42
N ALA A 499 32.01 48.75 18.91
CA ALA A 499 33.41 49.15 19.06
C ALA A 499 33.98 48.58 20.37
N MET A 500 35.01 47.73 20.27
CA MET A 500 35.71 47.16 21.41
C MET A 500 37.00 47.94 21.67
N TYR A 501 36.99 48.76 22.71
CA TYR A 501 38.16 49.54 23.11
C TYR A 501 39.03 48.70 24.05
N ASN A 502 40.31 48.57 23.69
CA ASN A 502 41.32 48.13 24.63
C ASN A 502 41.66 49.34 25.49
N ASP A 503 41.06 49.44 26.67
CA ASP A 503 41.52 50.43 27.64
C ASP A 503 42.93 50.08 28.04
N SER A 504 43.88 50.93 27.65
CA SER A 504 45.20 50.96 28.27
C SER A 504 44.99 51.14 29.76
N VAL A 505 45.27 50.08 30.52
CA VAL A 505 45.22 50.06 31.98
C VAL A 505 45.97 51.31 32.47
N PRO A 506 45.29 52.28 33.13
CA PRO A 506 45.99 53.36 33.78
C PRO A 506 46.94 52.71 34.78
N ALA A 507 48.23 53.06 34.72
CA ALA A 507 49.23 52.57 35.64
C ALA A 507 48.80 52.92 37.07
N TRP A 508 48.14 51.97 37.75
CA TRP A 508 47.85 52.04 39.17
C TRP A 508 49.06 51.46 39.92
N PRO A 509 49.57 52.18 40.93
CA PRO A 509 50.87 51.89 41.50
C PRO A 509 50.71 50.78 42.55
N TYR A 510 51.23 49.60 42.25
CA TYR A 510 51.75 48.75 43.31
C TYR A 510 53.08 48.19 42.85
N SER A 511 54.12 48.64 43.55
CA SER A 511 55.41 47.98 43.63
C SER A 511 55.23 46.47 43.68
N ASP A 512 55.98 45.73 42.88
CA ASP A 512 56.16 44.29 42.97
C ASP A 512 56.19 43.83 44.43
N MET A 513 55.07 43.30 44.93
CA MET A 513 55.02 42.64 46.25
C MET A 513 55.61 41.24 46.11
N SER A 514 56.86 41.16 45.66
CA SER A 514 57.60 39.90 45.62
C SER A 514 57.75 39.37 47.04
N SER A 515 57.11 38.23 47.32
CA SER A 515 57.10 37.60 48.64
C SER A 515 58.23 36.58 48.83
N ASP A 516 59.17 36.48 47.87
CA ASP A 516 60.24 35.48 47.81
C ASP A 516 61.09 35.47 49.10
N ARG A 517 61.34 34.26 49.63
CA ARG A 517 62.10 34.05 50.86
C ARG A 517 63.51 34.62 50.79
N ARG A 518 64.14 34.66 49.61
CA ARG A 518 65.49 35.20 49.40
C ARG A 518 65.56 36.72 49.59
N LEU A 519 64.42 37.40 49.50
CA LEU A 519 64.30 38.85 49.66
C LEU A 519 63.95 39.26 51.11
N LYS A 520 63.90 38.30 52.05
CA LYS A 520 63.43 38.52 53.43
C LYS A 520 64.37 37.89 54.44
N TYR A 521 64.70 38.62 55.51
CA TYR A 521 65.26 38.01 56.72
C TYR A 521 64.10 37.37 57.52
N VAL A 522 63.98 36.05 57.46
CA VAL A 522 62.87 35.31 58.09
C VAL A 522 63.22 34.97 59.55
N GLY A 523 62.45 35.52 60.48
CA GLY A 523 62.52 35.22 61.91
C GLY A 523 61.68 34.00 62.32
N LYS A 524 61.31 33.91 63.61
CA LYS A 524 60.38 32.89 64.12
C LYS A 524 58.96 33.13 63.60
N GLU A 525 58.15 32.07 63.55
CA GLU A 525 56.74 32.18 63.15
C GLU A 525 55.95 33.12 64.06
N SER A 526 55.04 33.88 63.47
CA SER A 526 54.12 34.75 64.22
C SER A 526 52.99 33.90 64.81
N THR A 527 52.87 33.91 66.13
CA THR A 527 51.84 33.18 66.89
C THR A 527 50.64 34.05 67.26
N SER A 528 50.60 35.32 66.82
CA SER A 528 49.45 36.19 67.06
C SER A 528 48.23 35.59 66.36
N GLY A 529 47.16 35.31 67.12
CA GLY A 529 46.00 34.57 66.63
C GLY A 529 44.73 34.94 67.39
N LEU A 530 43.96 33.93 67.80
CA LEU A 530 42.61 34.12 68.33
C LEU A 530 42.58 34.98 69.61
N ASP A 531 43.59 34.89 70.47
CA ASP A 531 43.71 35.64 71.72
C ASP A 531 43.73 37.16 71.51
N LYS A 532 44.47 37.63 70.50
CA LYS A 532 44.57 39.05 70.14
C LYS A 532 43.36 39.50 69.34
N ILE A 533 42.88 38.69 68.40
CA ILE A 533 41.70 39.02 67.60
C ILE A 533 40.45 39.21 68.48
N ARG A 534 40.26 38.38 69.52
CA ARG A 534 39.12 38.53 70.47
C ARG A 534 39.13 39.84 71.25
N ARG A 535 40.27 40.51 71.37
CA ARG A 535 40.41 41.79 72.09
C ARG A 535 40.15 43.00 71.19
N LEU A 536 40.10 42.82 69.87
CA LEU A 536 39.84 43.89 68.93
C LEU A 536 38.41 44.41 69.06
N LYS A 537 38.26 45.73 68.97
CA LYS A 537 36.97 46.39 68.90
C LYS A 537 36.76 46.93 67.49
N VAL A 538 35.63 46.58 66.90
CA VAL A 538 35.22 47.07 65.58
C VAL A 538 34.14 48.13 65.78
N PHE A 539 34.29 49.24 65.08
CA PHE A 539 33.40 50.38 65.17
C PHE A 539 32.82 50.69 63.79
N ASN A 540 31.56 51.12 63.79
CA ASN A 540 30.99 51.84 62.66
C ASN A 540 31.35 53.31 62.83
N TYR A 541 31.89 53.94 61.80
CA TYR A 541 32.29 55.34 61.84
C TYR A 541 32.08 56.01 60.48
N THR A 542 32.00 57.34 60.50
CA THR A 542 31.99 58.19 59.32
C THR A 542 33.16 59.17 59.43
N PHE A 543 33.71 59.62 58.30
CA PHE A 543 34.77 60.61 58.34
C PHE A 543 34.20 61.99 58.59
N LYS A 544 34.78 62.73 59.54
CA LYS A 544 34.30 64.08 59.91
C LYS A 544 34.35 65.10 58.76
N LYS A 545 35.20 64.87 57.76
CA LYS A 545 35.35 65.72 56.57
C LYS A 545 34.61 65.20 55.34
N ASP A 546 33.92 64.05 55.46
CA ASP A 546 33.08 63.53 54.38
C ASP A 546 31.66 64.09 54.55
N GLU A 547 31.24 64.91 53.59
CA GLU A 547 29.91 65.54 53.58
C GLU A 547 28.78 64.54 53.28
N THR A 548 29.10 63.42 52.62
CA THR A 548 28.13 62.37 52.28
C THR A 548 27.83 61.43 53.45
N LYS A 549 28.69 61.49 54.50
CA LYS A 549 28.61 60.66 55.71
C LYS A 549 28.53 59.17 55.38
N GLU A 550 29.36 58.71 54.46
CA GLU A 550 29.40 57.30 54.07
C GLU A 550 29.79 56.44 55.29
N PRO A 551 28.98 55.42 55.66
CA PRO A 551 29.27 54.57 56.80
C PRO A 551 30.40 53.59 56.47
N HIS A 552 31.43 53.58 57.30
CA HIS A 552 32.54 52.64 57.24
C HIS A 552 32.59 51.75 58.48
N VAL A 553 33.15 50.56 58.32
CA VAL A 553 33.41 49.61 59.41
C VAL A 553 34.91 49.45 59.55
N GLY A 554 35.44 49.57 60.76
CA GLY A 554 36.87 49.37 60.97
C GLY A 554 37.33 49.47 62.42
N VAL A 555 38.64 49.51 62.58
CA VAL A 555 39.31 49.63 63.88
C VAL A 555 39.86 51.04 64.06
N ILE A 556 39.88 51.51 65.31
CA ILE A 556 40.44 52.81 65.66
C ILE A 556 41.91 52.64 66.05
N ALA A 557 42.80 53.46 65.45
CA ALA A 557 44.25 53.27 65.54
C ALA A 557 44.78 53.27 66.99
N GLN A 558 44.23 54.11 67.86
CA GLN A 558 44.61 54.21 69.27
C GLN A 558 44.27 52.93 70.07
N ASP A 559 43.15 52.28 69.72
CA ASP A 559 42.75 51.03 70.37
C ASP A 559 43.48 49.83 69.76
N LEU A 560 43.71 49.86 68.44
CA LEU A 560 44.50 48.85 67.76
C LEU A 560 45.93 48.81 68.30
N GLN A 561 46.55 49.97 68.54
CA GLN A 561 47.93 50.06 69.01
C GLN A 561 48.16 49.34 70.36
N LYS A 562 47.13 49.25 71.22
CA LYS A 562 47.20 48.53 72.51
C LYS A 562 47.28 47.00 72.34
N ILE A 563 46.91 46.49 71.17
CA ILE A 563 46.79 45.05 70.87
C ILE A 563 47.86 44.63 69.85
N PHE A 564 48.06 45.46 68.81
CA PHE A 564 49.05 45.33 67.76
C PHE A 564 49.88 46.62 67.68
N PRO A 565 50.87 46.82 68.57
CA PRO A 565 51.65 48.05 68.60
C PRO A 565 52.42 48.30 67.30
N ASP A 566 52.94 47.24 66.67
CA ASP A 566 53.72 47.33 65.42
C ASP A 566 52.87 47.62 64.18
N ALA A 567 51.54 47.39 64.27
CA ALA A 567 50.59 47.64 63.19
C ALA A 567 50.19 49.12 63.10
N VAL A 568 50.62 49.98 64.04
CA VAL A 568 50.25 51.38 64.10
C VAL A 568 51.50 52.26 64.10
N LYS A 569 51.60 53.14 63.11
CA LYS A 569 52.69 54.13 63.00
C LYS A 569 52.14 55.55 63.05
N LYS A 570 52.86 56.45 63.72
CA LYS A 570 52.52 57.87 63.73
C LYS A 570 53.09 58.52 62.46
N GLY A 571 52.24 59.18 61.68
CA GLY A 571 52.64 59.97 60.53
C GLY A 571 53.29 61.30 60.94
N GLU A 572 53.97 61.95 60.00
CA GLU A 572 54.57 63.28 60.20
C GLU A 572 53.52 64.36 60.51
N ASP A 573 52.29 64.16 60.05
CA ASP A 573 51.09 64.96 60.34
C ASP A 573 50.53 64.77 61.77
N GLY A 574 51.16 63.91 62.57
CA GLY A 574 50.77 63.61 63.94
C GLY A 574 49.64 62.60 64.09
N PHE A 575 48.98 62.18 62.99
CA PHE A 575 47.92 61.19 63.01
C PHE A 575 48.47 59.77 62.98
N LEU A 576 47.77 58.84 63.66
CA LEU A 576 48.13 57.42 63.63
C LEU A 576 47.57 56.76 62.37
N ARG A 577 48.42 55.99 61.68
CA ARG A 577 48.09 55.22 60.49
C ARG A 577 48.21 53.72 60.81
N ILE A 578 47.29 52.94 60.26
CA ILE A 578 47.17 51.51 60.51
C ILE A 578 47.71 50.75 59.31
N ARG A 579 48.51 49.71 59.57
CA ARG A 579 48.89 48.67 58.62
C ARG A 579 48.03 47.45 58.86
N MET A 580 47.16 47.11 57.92
CA MET A 580 46.18 46.03 58.09
C MET A 580 46.79 44.62 58.04
N GLU A 581 47.99 44.46 57.47
CA GLU A 581 48.65 43.17 57.24
C GLU A 581 48.80 42.34 58.52
N ASP A 582 49.29 42.96 59.61
CA ASP A 582 49.53 42.26 60.88
C ASP A 582 48.22 41.72 61.48
N MET A 583 47.12 42.46 61.33
CA MET A 583 45.80 42.04 61.76
C MET A 583 45.25 40.94 60.85
N PHE A 584 45.42 41.09 59.53
CA PHE A 584 44.96 40.12 58.55
C PHE A 584 45.59 38.74 58.76
N PHE A 585 46.91 38.68 58.96
CA PHE A 585 47.58 37.40 59.23
C PHE A 585 47.25 36.84 60.63
N ALA A 586 46.97 37.69 61.61
CA ALA A 586 46.44 37.23 62.90
C ALA A 586 45.01 36.65 62.79
N VAL A 587 44.17 37.18 61.89
CA VAL A 587 42.86 36.58 61.57
C VAL A 587 43.04 35.22 60.92
N ILE A 588 44.00 35.06 59.99
CA ILE A 588 44.30 33.75 59.38
C ILE A 588 44.73 32.73 60.46
N ASN A 589 45.61 33.11 61.37
CA ASN A 589 46.01 32.23 62.49
C ASN A 589 44.84 31.92 63.42
N ALA A 590 43.96 32.90 63.69
CA ALA A 590 42.76 32.68 64.48
C ALA A 590 41.78 31.70 63.81
N ILE A 591 41.63 31.77 62.47
CA ILE A 591 40.81 30.82 61.70
C ILE A 591 41.41 29.42 61.77
N LYS A 592 42.74 29.27 61.62
CA LYS A 592 43.41 27.97 61.78
C LYS A 592 43.22 27.38 63.17
N GLU A 593 43.33 28.21 64.21
CA GLU A 593 43.08 27.78 65.60
C GLU A 593 41.61 27.39 65.81
N LEU A 594 40.67 28.13 65.20
CA LEU A 594 39.24 27.83 65.27
C LEU A 594 38.91 26.53 64.53
N ASP A 595 39.46 26.32 63.33
CA ASP A 595 39.29 25.10 62.53
C ASP A 595 39.82 23.86 63.25
N ALA A 596 41.00 23.96 63.87
CA ALA A 596 41.55 22.88 64.70
C ALA A 596 40.63 22.54 65.88
N ARG A 597 40.03 23.55 66.54
CA ARG A 597 39.05 23.34 67.62
C ARG A 597 37.73 22.75 67.11
N VAL A 598 37.23 23.23 65.98
CA VAL A 598 36.00 22.71 65.35
C VAL A 598 36.19 21.26 64.94
N THR A 599 37.29 20.93 64.26
CA THR A 599 37.61 19.55 63.88
C THR A 599 37.70 18.62 65.10
N ALA A 600 38.32 19.08 66.19
CA ALA A 600 38.39 18.32 67.43
C ALA A 600 36.99 18.09 68.06
N LEU A 601 36.14 19.12 68.06
CA LEU A 601 34.75 19.03 68.55
C LEU A 601 33.86 18.15 67.67
N GLU A 602 34.04 18.19 66.35
CA GLU A 602 33.32 17.33 65.40
C GLU A 602 33.68 15.86 65.61
N LYS A 603 34.97 15.57 65.82
CA LYS A 603 35.45 14.22 66.14
C LYS A 603 34.87 13.72 67.47
N GLU A 604 34.91 14.54 68.52
CA GLU A 604 34.32 14.20 69.83
C GLU A 604 32.81 13.95 69.71
N ASN A 605 32.09 14.78 68.96
CA ASN A 605 30.66 14.57 68.69
C ASN A 605 30.37 13.29 67.93
N ALA A 606 31.21 12.93 66.94
CA ALA A 606 31.06 11.68 66.20
C ALA A 606 31.26 10.47 67.14
N GLU A 607 32.26 10.51 68.02
CA GLU A 607 32.50 9.45 69.02
C GLU A 607 31.36 9.34 70.04
N LEU A 608 30.81 10.48 70.50
CA LEU A 608 29.66 10.52 71.39
C LEU A 608 28.39 9.96 70.73
N LYS A 609 28.14 10.27 69.44
CA LYS A 609 27.01 9.70 68.68
C LYS A 609 27.11 8.18 68.53
N ILE A 610 28.29 7.66 68.18
CA ILE A 610 28.54 6.20 68.11
C ILE A 610 28.30 5.54 69.47
N ARG A 611 28.72 6.19 70.57
CA ARG A 611 28.49 5.68 71.92
C ARG A 611 27.01 5.69 72.30
N LEU A 612 26.26 6.72 71.89
CA LEU A 612 24.81 6.81 72.08
C LEU A 612 24.08 5.69 71.33
N GLU A 613 24.38 5.48 70.04
CA GLU A 613 23.80 4.39 69.24
C GLU A 613 24.08 3.01 69.85
N ARG A 614 25.29 2.77 70.36
CA ARG A 614 25.64 1.52 71.07
C ARG A 614 24.89 1.34 72.39
N LEU A 615 24.56 2.42 73.09
CA LEU A 615 23.77 2.38 74.32
C LEU A 615 22.29 2.13 74.00
N GLU A 616 21.74 2.81 72.99
CA GLU A 616 20.37 2.61 72.52
C GLU A 616 20.13 1.18 72.01
N ALA A 617 21.11 0.61 71.29
CA ALA A 617 21.06 -0.79 70.82
C ALA A 617 21.12 -1.84 71.94
N LYS A 618 21.56 -1.47 73.16
CA LYS A 618 21.52 -2.37 74.34
C LYS A 618 20.22 -2.27 75.14
N ILE A 619 19.38 -1.28 74.84
CA ILE A 619 18.11 -1.01 75.53
C ILE A 619 16.91 -1.59 74.74
N LYS A 620 17.11 -1.94 73.45
CA LYS A 620 16.22 -2.83 72.68
C LYS A 620 16.64 -4.28 72.83
#